data_AF-A0A259BKX7-F1
#
_entry.id   AF-A0A259BKX7-F1
#
_cell.length_a   1.000
_cell.length_b   1.000
_cell.length_c   1.000
_cell.angle_alpha   90.00
_cell.angle_beta   90.00
_cell.angle_gamma   90.00
#
_symmetry.space_group_name_H-M   'P 1'
#
loop_
_entity.id
_entity.type
_entity.pdbx_description
1 polymer ?
#
loop_
_entity_poly.entity_id
_entity_poly.type
_entity_poly.pdbx_seq_one_letter_code
_entity_poly.pdbx_strand_id
1 'polypeptide(L)' 'MALIAAVFLLAVFTFGDYGLGWDDFTHSQYGDLLYKYFDSRLTQDKVFSVVNLYHYGGGFDLIVVA' A
#
# COMPACT_ATOMS: atom_id res chain seq x y z
N MET A 1 29.38 8.26 12.30
CA MET A 1 29.04 6.82 12.14
C MET A 1 28.22 6.28 13.30
N ALA A 2 28.64 6.46 14.57
CA ALA A 2 27.88 5.99 15.73
C ALA A 2 26.39 6.42 15.75
N LEU A 3 26.10 7.68 15.40
CA LEU A 3 24.72 8.18 15.31
C LEU A 3 23.88 7.44 14.26
N ILE A 4 24.42 7.24 13.05
CA ILE A 4 23.71 6.54 11.97
C ILE A 4 23.45 5.08 12.37
N ALA A 5 24.43 4.42 12.99
CA ALA A 5 24.26 3.06 13.50
C ALA A 5 23.16 2.99 14.57
N ALA A 6 23.10 3.97 15.48
CA ALA A 6 22.04 4.04 16.49
C ALA A 6 20.66 4.25 15.87
N VAL A 7 20.53 5.14 14.87
CA VAL A 7 19.27 5.37 14.15
C VAL A 7 18.84 4.12 13.37
N PHE A 8 19.78 3.44 12.73
CA PHE A 8 19.50 2.19 12.03
C PHE A 8 18.97 1.11 12.99
N LEU A 9 19.63 0.91 14.13
CA LEU A 9 19.16 -0.04 15.13
C LEU A 9 17.78 0.32 15.66
N LEU A 10 17.53 1.61 15.96
CA LEU A 10 16.20 2.08 16.36
C LEU A 10 15.15 1.71 15.31
N ALA A 11 15.38 2.05 14.05
CA ALA A 11 14.47 1.75 12.95
C ALA A 11 14.19 0.24 12.83
N VAL A 12 15.22 -0.61 12.89
CA VAL A 12 15.07 -2.07 12.83
C VAL A 12 14.24 -2.60 13.99
N PHE A 13 14.49 -2.13 15.21
CA PHE A 13 13.79 -2.63 16.39
C PHE A 13 12.37 -2.08 16.55
N THR A 14 12.05 -0.93 15.96
CA THR A 14 10.72 -0.32 16.05
C THR A 14 9.90 -0.45 14.76
N PHE A 15 10.43 -1.13 13.73
CA PHE A 15 9.76 -1.28 12.44
C PHE A 15 8.40 -1.99 12.55
N GLY A 16 8.26 -2.97 13.44
CA GLY A 16 6.98 -3.68 13.61
C GLY A 16 5.85 -2.79 14.10
N ASP A 17 6.17 -1.76 14.88
CA ASP A 17 5.19 -0.86 15.51
C ASP A 17 4.93 0.41 14.68
N TYR A 18 5.95 0.90 13.97
CA TYR A 18 5.90 2.19 13.26
C TYR A 18 6.36 2.15 11.80
N GLY A 19 6.72 0.96 11.29
CA GLY A 19 7.21 0.78 9.94
C GLY A 19 6.12 0.85 8.86
N LEU A 20 4.86 0.69 9.26
CA LEU A 20 3.69 0.85 8.40
C LEU A 20 2.93 2.12 8.74
N GLY A 21 2.66 2.91 7.70
CA GLY A 21 1.75 4.05 7.75
C GLY A 21 0.30 3.62 7.92
N TRP A 22 -0.54 4.57 8.33
CA TRP A 22 -1.98 4.35 8.43
C TRP A 22 -2.64 4.09 7.07
N ASP A 23 -2.08 4.68 6.02
CA ASP A 23 -2.51 4.58 4.64
C ASP A 23 -2.06 3.29 3.95
N ASP A 24 -0.98 2.64 4.41
CA ASP A 24 -0.46 1.39 3.82
C ASP A 24 -1.52 0.28 3.74
N PHE A 25 -2.35 0.14 4.77
CA PHE A 25 -3.46 -0.81 4.75
C PHE A 25 -4.49 -0.47 3.68
N THR A 26 -4.81 0.81 3.52
CA THR A 26 -5.78 1.28 2.50
C THR A 26 -5.24 1.05 1.10
N HIS A 27 -3.95 1.33 0.88
CA HIS A 27 -3.26 1.07 -0.39
C HIS A 27 -3.20 -0.42 -0.72
N SER A 28 -2.88 -1.28 0.26
CA SER A 28 -2.88 -2.75 0.06
C SER A 28 -4.26 -3.28 -0.33
N GLN A 29 -5.32 -2.79 0.31
CA GLN A 29 -6.70 -3.16 -0.01
C GLN A 29 -7.12 -2.66 -1.39
N TYR A 30 -6.72 -1.43 -1.74
CA TYR A 30 -7.03 -0.85 -3.04
C TYR A 30 -6.34 -1.61 -4.18
N GLY A 31 -5.08 -2.00 -3.99
CA GLY A 31 -4.34 -2.85 -4.91
C GLY A 31 -5.04 -4.18 -5.20
N ASP A 32 -5.50 -4.90 -4.17
CA ASP A 32 -6.24 -6.16 -4.34
C ASP A 32 -7.54 -5.96 -5.17
N LEU A 33 -8.24 -4.85 -4.96
CA LEU A 33 -9.43 -4.52 -5.72
C LEU A 33 -9.12 -4.15 -7.17
N LEU A 34 -8.02 -3.45 -7.43
CA LEU A 34 -7.54 -3.16 -8.78
C LEU A 34 -7.15 -4.44 -9.51
N TYR A 35 -6.42 -5.35 -8.87
CA TYR A 35 -6.07 -6.64 -9.45
C TYR A 35 -7.34 -7.40 -9.88
N LYS A 36 -8.33 -7.49 -8.98
CA LYS A 36 -9.63 -8.12 -9.28
C LYS A 36 -10.41 -7.40 -10.38
N TYR A 37 -10.32 -6.07 -10.47
CA TYR A 37 -10.96 -5.31 -11.54
C TYR A 37 -10.39 -5.69 -12.93
N PHE A 38 -9.06 -5.78 -13.06
CA PHE A 38 -8.44 -6.20 -14.32
C PHE A 38 -8.65 -7.70 -14.60
N ASP A 39 -8.50 -8.57 -13.60
CA ASP A 39 -8.74 -10.02 -13.73
C ASP A 39 -10.18 -10.34 -14.18
N SER A 40 -11.15 -9.62 -13.61
CA SER A 40 -12.57 -9.71 -13.98
C SER A 40 -12.92 -9.11 -15.35
N ARG A 41 -11.92 -8.68 -16.13
CA ARG A 41 -12.12 -7.98 -17.42
C ARG A 41 -12.98 -6.73 -17.28
N LEU A 42 -12.68 -5.93 -16.26
CA LEU A 42 -13.31 -4.62 -16.00
C LEU A 42 -14.77 -4.72 -15.52
N THR A 43 -15.17 -5.82 -14.91
CA THR A 43 -16.55 -6.02 -14.44
C THR A 43 -16.74 -5.81 -12.94
N GLN A 44 -15.67 -5.91 -12.14
CA GLN A 44 -15.74 -5.73 -10.70
C GLN A 44 -15.56 -4.26 -10.27
N ASP A 45 -16.66 -3.56 -10.03
CA ASP A 45 -16.71 -2.12 -9.73
C ASP A 45 -16.32 -1.73 -8.29
N LYS A 46 -16.10 -2.69 -7.39
CA LYS A 46 -15.69 -2.42 -5.99
C LYS A 46 -14.42 -1.56 -5.88
N VAL A 47 -13.58 -1.52 -6.91
CA VAL A 47 -12.42 -0.62 -6.99
C VAL A 47 -12.80 0.85 -6.81
N PHE A 48 -14.02 1.26 -7.18
CA PHE A 48 -14.51 2.64 -7.04
C PHE A 48 -15.12 2.95 -5.67
N SER A 49 -15.11 1.99 -4.73
CA SER A 49 -15.64 2.18 -3.37
C SER A 49 -14.59 2.60 -2.34
N VAL A 50 -13.31 2.55 -2.70
CA VAL A 50 -12.20 2.90 -1.78
C VAL A 50 -11.91 4.39 -1.82
N VAL A 51 -12.57 5.14 -0.92
CA VAL A 51 -12.37 6.57 -0.69
C VAL A 51 -12.21 7.32 -2.03
N ASN A 52 -11.24 8.23 -2.14
CA ASN A 52 -10.95 8.99 -3.35
C ASN A 52 -9.74 8.39 -4.10
N LEU A 53 -9.24 7.20 -3.76
CA LEU A 53 -7.98 6.67 -4.34
C LEU A 53 -8.08 6.48 -5.86
N TYR A 54 -9.27 6.18 -6.37
CA TYR A 54 -9.50 6.08 -7.82
C TYR A 54 -9.25 7.40 -8.57
N HIS A 55 -9.26 8.56 -7.89
CA HIS A 55 -8.91 9.84 -8.48
C HIS A 55 -7.40 10.07 -8.64
N TYR A 56 -6.58 9.33 -7.90
CA TYR A 56 -5.12 9.50 -7.88
C TYR A 56 -4.38 8.54 -8.84
N GLY A 57 -5.11 7.57 -9.41
CA GLY A 57 -4.56 6.57 -10.32
C GLY A 57 -3.94 5.39 -9.56
N GLY A 58 -4.45 4.18 -9.82
CA GLY A 58 -4.08 2.95 -9.11
C GLY A 58 -2.83 2.22 -9.61
N GLY A 59 -2.02 2.85 -10.45
CA GLY A 59 -0.85 2.20 -11.05
C GLY A 59 0.20 1.76 -10.03
N PHE A 60 0.36 2.54 -8.94
CA PHE A 60 1.31 2.25 -7.87
C PHE A 60 0.86 1.06 -7.02
N ASP A 61 -0.44 0.93 -6.76
CA ASP A 61 -1.00 -0.15 -5.95
C ASP A 61 -0.98 -1.50 -6.69
N LEU A 62 -0.97 -1.50 -8.03
CA LEU A 62 -0.86 -2.73 -8.83
C LEU A 62 0.52 -3.41 -8.70
N ILE A 63 1.59 -2.62 -8.68
CA ILE A 63 2.98 -3.12 -8.58
C ILE A 63 3.22 -3.78 -7.21
N VAL A 64 2.47 -3.38 -6.19
CA VAL A 64 2.56 -3.94 -4.83
C VAL A 64 1.83 -5.30 -4.70
N VAL A 65 0.91 -5.61 -5.62
CA VAL A 65 0.05 -6.82 -5.56
C VAL A 65 0.51 -7.92 -6.52
N ALA A 66 1.23 -7.57 -7.59
CA ALA A 66 1.85 -8.51 -8.52
C ALA A 66 3.11 -9.16 -7.94
#